data_AF-A0A290MJZ9-F1
#
_entry.id   AF-A0A290MJZ9-F1
#
_cell.length_a   1.000
_cell.length_b   1.000
_cell.length_c   1.000
_cell.angle_alpha   90.00
_cell.angle_beta   90.00
_cell.angle_gamma   90.00
#
_symmetry.space_group_name_H-M   'P 1'
#
loop_
_entity.id
_entity.type
_entity.pdbx_description
1 polymer ?
#
loop_
_entity_poly.entity_id
_entity_poly.type
_entity_poly.pdbx_seq_one_letter_code
_entity_poly.pdbx_strand_id
1 'polypeptide(L)'
;MRLNLVASLGAAGVLLVGEPAASASIGACKFDSVRLRFAGTAQEQAACLLKRILPRGAGSVDQPVPVWLSVRLDTPVGISAEALTHYLSASGVAPDAVGGAIVAGEASDKRYFVIHDTSSPVIEDRDAFPADMDLATYKGNTLSWPGLAKRANLIITRDGRSGTFNRWSAARDLPATKLEQNSVLPAARKVFVHVENVQPRIQPKGSWAWKAPVPGLTIVQRRRLALAYVAASVSVGRWLIPALHFNVDKGGPAGEAHDDAQNFDLAAWVEDVQAIDAAVRAGKPAPPIEKIASANLTAPTWPSWVNLSSLTDVDENYRGEFMGCDTANRFRSISLPATLSGRTYYGCISDPNQVTALRQAAGVPGKSPKLVAFTSKLSVDLDGSWYACHTPGQTDQCGTSLSLRNSAGVETPVSSDFVPYVVMPVAGPTSALAQEFRSLTGLKMGDFGVVLTKTDVIPVILADGGPFPKLGEGSIALHRHLGRELCKTKDAQGRCTSIVRPLSSAAGPFVTVLFPGSRIPGLKAEEVEAVTKREGLRLWEQVRAGFDR
;
A
#
# COMPACT_ATOMS: atom_id res chain seq x y z
N MET A 1 14.29 -101.78 -30.89
CA MET A 1 14.78 -100.56 -30.22
C MET A 1 14.49 -99.36 -31.11
N ARG A 2 13.45 -98.58 -30.80
CA ARG A 2 13.13 -97.31 -31.47
C ARG A 2 13.32 -96.18 -30.44
N LEU A 3 14.26 -95.28 -30.70
CA LEU A 3 14.43 -94.04 -29.94
C LEU A 3 13.40 -93.01 -30.43
N ASN A 4 12.59 -92.48 -29.51
CA ASN A 4 11.75 -91.31 -29.75
C ASN A 4 12.50 -90.04 -29.32
N LEU A 5 12.68 -89.11 -30.24
CA LEU A 5 13.21 -87.77 -30.01
C LEU A 5 12.04 -86.84 -29.63
N VAL A 6 12.09 -86.22 -28.45
CA VAL A 6 11.12 -85.20 -28.01
C VAL A 6 11.69 -83.82 -28.33
N ALA A 7 11.02 -83.07 -29.22
CA ALA A 7 11.34 -81.68 -29.51
C ALA A 7 10.55 -80.75 -28.58
N SER A 8 11.25 -79.91 -27.83
CA SER A 8 10.69 -78.89 -26.93
C SER A 8 10.49 -77.59 -27.71
N LEU A 9 9.24 -77.12 -27.82
CA LEU A 9 8.90 -75.79 -28.34
C LEU A 9 8.95 -74.77 -27.19
N GLY A 10 9.95 -73.88 -27.22
CA GLY A 10 10.00 -72.71 -26.35
C GLY A 10 9.10 -71.59 -26.87
N ALA A 11 8.12 -71.18 -26.07
CA ALA A 11 7.30 -70.00 -26.33
C ALA A 11 8.07 -68.73 -25.94
N ALA A 12 8.52 -67.96 -26.94
CA ALA A 12 9.05 -66.62 -26.74
C ALA A 12 7.89 -65.64 -26.52
N GLY A 13 7.67 -65.23 -25.27
CA GLY A 13 6.77 -64.13 -24.93
C GLY A 13 7.36 -62.79 -25.38
N VAL A 14 6.78 -62.19 -26.41
CA VAL A 14 7.10 -60.81 -26.83
C VAL A 14 6.48 -59.86 -25.80
N LEU A 15 7.31 -59.30 -24.93
CA LEU A 15 6.98 -58.15 -24.10
C LEU A 15 6.85 -56.92 -25.01
N LEU A 16 5.61 -56.52 -25.31
CA LEU A 16 5.31 -55.20 -25.87
C LEU A 16 5.62 -54.16 -24.81
N VAL A 17 6.82 -53.57 -24.87
CA VAL A 17 7.15 -52.35 -24.11
C VAL A 17 6.36 -51.22 -24.75
N GLY A 18 5.23 -50.85 -24.15
CA GLY A 18 4.47 -49.67 -24.58
C GLY A 18 5.34 -48.43 -24.50
N GLU A 19 5.43 -47.68 -25.60
CA GLU A 19 6.13 -46.39 -25.60
C GLU A 19 5.52 -45.48 -24.53
N PRO A 20 6.33 -44.85 -23.67
CA PRO A 20 5.82 -43.90 -22.70
C PRO A 20 5.12 -42.76 -23.44
N ALA A 21 3.86 -42.49 -23.08
CA ALA A 21 3.08 -41.40 -23.65
C ALA A 21 3.89 -40.10 -23.64
N ALA A 22 4.08 -39.50 -24.82
CA ALA A 22 4.87 -38.29 -24.97
C ALA A 22 4.27 -37.15 -24.12
N SER A 23 5.08 -36.53 -23.27
CA SER A 23 4.69 -35.36 -22.47
C SER A 23 4.25 -34.21 -23.38
N ALA A 24 2.97 -33.85 -23.34
CA ALA A 24 2.48 -32.65 -24.00
C ALA A 24 2.83 -31.41 -23.16
N SER A 25 3.51 -30.44 -23.79
CA SER A 25 3.77 -29.13 -23.21
C SER A 25 2.60 -28.19 -23.53
N ILE A 26 1.93 -27.67 -22.51
CA ILE A 26 0.72 -26.83 -22.63
C ILE A 26 1.03 -25.39 -22.24
N GLY A 27 0.60 -24.42 -23.04
CA GLY A 27 0.66 -23.00 -22.69
C GLY A 27 2.04 -22.35 -22.83
N ALA A 28 2.08 -21.03 -22.65
CA ALA A 28 3.26 -20.19 -22.86
C ALA A 28 4.38 -20.48 -21.85
N CYS A 29 4.03 -20.84 -20.62
CA CYS A 29 4.98 -21.25 -19.58
C CYS A 29 5.29 -22.77 -19.61
N LYS A 30 4.86 -23.49 -20.66
CA LYS A 30 5.23 -24.88 -20.94
C LYS A 30 4.93 -25.84 -19.79
N PHE A 31 3.65 -26.00 -19.45
CA PHE A 31 3.19 -26.97 -18.46
C PHE A 31 3.31 -28.40 -18.99
N ASP A 32 4.06 -29.25 -18.29
CA ASP A 32 4.26 -30.68 -18.58
C ASP A 32 3.05 -31.46 -18.04
N SER A 33 2.23 -31.99 -18.95
CA SER A 33 0.97 -32.67 -18.60
C SER A 33 1.14 -33.98 -17.83
N VAL A 34 2.32 -34.59 -17.89
CA VAL A 34 2.62 -35.85 -17.21
C VAL A 34 3.19 -35.58 -15.82
N ARG A 35 4.12 -34.63 -15.71
CA ARG A 35 4.77 -34.26 -14.44
C ARG A 35 3.97 -33.27 -13.60
N LEU A 36 2.90 -32.71 -14.16
CA LEU A 36 2.04 -31.70 -13.54
C LEU A 36 2.84 -30.50 -12.99
N ARG A 37 3.75 -29.99 -13.82
CA ARG A 37 4.58 -28.82 -13.47
C ARG A 37 4.96 -27.99 -14.69
N PHE A 38 5.23 -26.70 -14.49
CA PHE A 38 5.81 -25.86 -15.52
C PHE A 38 7.29 -26.22 -15.77
N ALA A 39 7.78 -25.92 -16.97
CA ALA A 39 9.17 -26.20 -17.33
C ALA A 39 10.15 -25.28 -16.58
N GLY A 40 11.36 -25.79 -16.33
CA GLY A 40 12.45 -25.06 -15.68
C GLY A 40 12.50 -25.21 -14.16
N THR A 41 13.46 -24.52 -13.57
CA THR A 41 13.63 -24.32 -12.13
C THR A 41 12.47 -23.52 -11.52
N ALA A 42 12.30 -23.55 -10.21
CA ALA A 42 11.23 -22.79 -9.54
C ALA A 42 11.32 -21.28 -9.81
N GLN A 43 12.54 -20.75 -9.94
CA GLN A 43 12.82 -19.36 -10.30
C GLN A 43 12.38 -19.04 -11.73
N GLU A 44 12.73 -19.89 -12.69
CA GLU A 44 12.32 -19.73 -14.09
C GLU A 44 10.79 -19.82 -14.24
N GLN A 45 10.16 -20.74 -13.51
CA GLN A 45 8.71 -20.87 -13.48
C GLN A 45 8.06 -19.58 -12.94
N ALA A 46 8.51 -19.08 -11.78
CA ALA A 46 7.98 -17.84 -11.22
C ALA A 46 8.21 -16.63 -12.14
N ALA A 47 9.37 -16.51 -12.78
CA ALA A 47 9.64 -15.45 -13.73
C ALA A 47 8.67 -15.47 -14.92
N CYS A 48 8.25 -16.66 -15.37
CA CYS A 48 7.23 -16.79 -16.41
C CYS A 48 5.81 -16.49 -15.90
N LEU A 49 5.46 -17.01 -14.71
CA LEU A 49 4.11 -16.98 -14.17
C LEU A 49 3.75 -15.64 -13.51
N LEU A 50 4.74 -14.85 -13.11
CA LEU A 50 4.57 -13.55 -12.46
C LEU A 50 4.79 -12.38 -13.42
N LYS A 51 4.77 -12.58 -14.74
CA LYS A 51 4.82 -11.46 -15.70
C LYS A 51 3.66 -10.50 -15.47
N ARG A 52 3.93 -9.19 -15.57
CA ARG A 52 2.91 -8.15 -15.37
C ARG A 52 1.86 -8.22 -16.46
N ILE A 53 0.59 -8.25 -16.09
CA ILE A 53 -0.52 -8.39 -17.02
C ILE A 53 -0.86 -7.04 -17.63
N LEU A 54 -1.08 -7.02 -18.94
CA LEU A 54 -1.54 -5.83 -19.66
C LEU A 54 -3.08 -5.80 -19.72
N PRO A 55 -3.69 -4.60 -19.68
CA PRO A 55 -5.14 -4.49 -19.75
C PRO A 55 -5.73 -5.06 -21.04
N ARG A 56 -7.02 -5.41 -21.02
CA ARG A 56 -7.78 -5.91 -22.18
C ARG A 56 -7.25 -7.23 -22.73
N GLY A 57 -6.57 -8.03 -21.90
CA GLY A 57 -5.97 -9.27 -22.33
C GLY A 57 -4.85 -9.07 -23.37
N ALA A 58 -4.25 -7.88 -23.43
CA ALA A 58 -3.21 -7.53 -24.42
C ALA A 58 -1.88 -8.28 -24.23
N GLY A 59 -1.84 -9.23 -23.30
CA GLY A 59 -0.67 -10.04 -23.01
C GLY A 59 -0.10 -9.75 -21.63
N SER A 60 1.19 -10.06 -21.50
CA SER A 60 1.95 -9.85 -20.29
C SER A 60 3.38 -9.50 -20.65
N VAL A 61 4.01 -8.69 -19.80
CA VAL A 61 5.39 -8.20 -19.97
C VAL A 61 6.23 -8.64 -18.79
N ASP A 62 7.52 -8.83 -19.03
CA ASP A 62 8.45 -9.22 -17.97
C ASP A 62 8.49 -8.16 -16.87
N GLN A 63 8.59 -8.63 -15.63
CA GLN A 63 8.86 -7.80 -14.46
C GLN A 63 9.80 -8.57 -13.52
N PRO A 64 10.63 -7.86 -12.73
CA PRO A 64 11.56 -8.52 -11.83
C PRO A 64 10.81 -9.26 -10.73
N VAL A 65 11.18 -10.53 -10.51
CA VAL A 65 10.76 -11.27 -9.32
C VAL A 65 11.66 -10.83 -8.16
N PRO A 66 11.11 -10.31 -7.04
CA PRO A 66 11.92 -9.87 -5.93
C PRO A 66 12.85 -10.98 -5.41
N VAL A 67 14.12 -10.62 -5.12
CA VAL A 67 15.17 -11.57 -4.74
C VAL A 67 14.77 -12.43 -3.55
N TRP A 68 14.10 -11.84 -2.56
CA TRP A 68 13.64 -12.55 -1.36
C TRP A 68 12.77 -13.76 -1.69
N LEU A 69 11.85 -13.61 -2.65
CA LEU A 69 10.97 -14.67 -3.11
C LEU A 69 11.76 -15.68 -3.94
N SER A 70 12.51 -15.21 -4.93
CA SER A 70 13.25 -16.05 -5.89
C SER A 70 14.13 -17.12 -5.21
N VAL A 71 14.84 -16.75 -4.13
CA VAL A 71 15.72 -17.67 -3.41
C VAL A 71 14.99 -18.66 -2.48
N ARG A 72 13.67 -18.51 -2.30
CA ARG A 72 12.85 -19.32 -1.39
C ARG A 72 11.95 -20.33 -2.09
N LEU A 73 11.60 -20.10 -3.35
CA LEU A 73 10.65 -20.95 -4.08
C LEU A 73 11.06 -22.43 -4.05
N ASP A 74 10.09 -23.30 -3.75
CA ASP A 74 10.25 -24.76 -3.63
C ASP A 74 11.22 -25.22 -2.53
N THR A 75 11.68 -24.31 -1.66
CA THR A 75 12.49 -24.64 -0.48
C THR A 75 11.62 -24.83 0.77
N PRO A 76 12.09 -25.54 1.81
CA PRO A 76 11.37 -25.67 3.07
C PRO A 76 10.96 -24.32 3.66
N VAL A 77 9.70 -24.20 4.09
CA VAL A 77 9.17 -22.93 4.60
C VAL A 77 9.84 -22.50 5.90
N GLY A 78 10.29 -23.44 6.74
CA GLY A 78 10.97 -23.17 8.00
C GLY A 78 10.13 -22.44 9.06
N ILE A 79 8.81 -22.33 8.86
CA ILE A 79 7.81 -21.88 9.83
C ILE A 79 7.02 -23.11 10.28
N SER A 80 6.82 -23.29 11.58
CA SER A 80 5.99 -24.39 12.09
C SER A 80 4.49 -24.02 12.05
N ALA A 81 3.63 -25.04 11.96
CA ALA A 81 2.18 -24.85 11.99
C ALA A 81 1.73 -24.19 13.31
N GLU A 82 2.38 -24.52 14.42
CA GLU A 82 2.12 -23.96 15.75
C GLU A 82 2.50 -22.48 15.80
N ALA A 83 3.67 -22.10 15.28
CA ALA A 83 4.12 -20.71 15.25
C ALA A 83 3.17 -19.84 14.43
N LEU A 84 2.73 -20.33 13.26
CA LEU A 84 1.76 -19.61 12.45
C LEU A 84 0.38 -19.55 13.14
N THR A 85 -0.08 -20.64 13.75
CA THR A 85 -1.36 -20.66 14.48
C THR A 85 -1.36 -19.67 15.64
N HIS A 86 -0.26 -19.59 16.40
CA HIS A 86 -0.08 -18.61 17.46
C HIS A 86 -0.12 -17.18 16.90
N TYR A 87 0.58 -16.93 15.80
CA TYR A 87 0.55 -15.64 15.11
C TYR A 87 -0.88 -15.24 14.67
N LEU A 88 -1.63 -16.15 14.06
CA LEU A 88 -3.02 -15.91 13.63
C LEU A 88 -3.90 -15.55 14.83
N SER A 89 -3.81 -16.32 15.92
CA SER A 89 -4.56 -16.06 17.15
C SER A 89 -4.21 -14.69 17.76
N ALA A 90 -2.92 -14.37 17.88
CA ALA A 90 -2.47 -13.10 18.43
C ALA A 90 -2.82 -11.89 17.54
N SER A 91 -3.01 -12.12 16.24
CA SER A 91 -3.45 -11.10 15.28
C SER A 91 -4.97 -11.03 15.10
N GLY A 92 -5.75 -11.79 15.86
CA GLY A 92 -7.21 -11.83 15.76
C GLY A 92 -7.73 -12.42 14.44
N VAL A 93 -6.91 -13.22 13.75
CA VAL A 93 -7.27 -13.83 12.47
C VAL A 93 -7.81 -15.23 12.70
N ALA A 94 -9.07 -15.46 12.32
CA ALA A 94 -9.64 -16.81 12.33
C ALA A 94 -8.94 -17.72 11.30
N PRO A 95 -8.76 -19.03 11.58
CA PRO A 95 -8.18 -19.98 10.61
C PRO A 95 -8.93 -20.00 9.27
N ASP A 96 -10.25 -19.92 9.28
CA ASP A 96 -11.08 -19.89 8.06
C ASP A 96 -10.92 -18.61 7.23
N ALA A 97 -10.22 -17.58 7.74
CA ALA A 97 -9.84 -16.42 6.95
C ALA A 97 -8.58 -16.69 6.09
N VAL A 98 -7.89 -17.82 6.28
CA VAL A 98 -6.61 -18.13 5.62
C VAL A 98 -6.54 -19.59 5.14
N GLY A 99 -7.68 -20.17 4.73
CA GLY A 99 -7.78 -21.51 4.15
C GLY A 99 -8.08 -22.63 5.15
N GLY A 100 -8.40 -22.29 6.40
CA GLY A 100 -8.74 -23.23 7.46
C GLY A 100 -7.60 -23.47 8.44
N ALA A 101 -7.70 -24.56 9.20
CA ALA A 101 -6.67 -24.96 10.15
C ALA A 101 -5.32 -25.20 9.44
N ILE A 102 -4.23 -24.75 10.08
CA ILE A 102 -2.88 -24.94 9.55
C ILE A 102 -2.36 -26.30 10.00
N VAL A 103 -2.27 -27.25 9.06
CA VAL A 103 -1.74 -28.58 9.31
C VAL A 103 -0.58 -28.82 8.36
N ALA A 104 0.63 -28.98 8.93
CA ALA A 104 1.84 -29.18 8.14
C ALA A 104 1.77 -30.48 7.33
N GLY A 105 2.00 -30.38 6.02
CA GLY A 105 2.05 -31.52 5.10
C GLY A 105 0.69 -31.99 4.57
N GLU A 106 -0.44 -31.48 5.08
CA GLU A 106 -1.77 -31.88 4.60
C GLU A 106 -2.00 -31.55 3.11
N ALA A 107 -1.31 -30.53 2.60
CA ALA A 107 -1.40 -30.08 1.22
C ALA A 107 -0.16 -30.42 0.37
N SER A 108 0.59 -31.48 0.70
CA SER A 108 1.89 -31.82 0.09
C SER A 108 1.92 -31.87 -1.45
N ASP A 109 0.78 -32.16 -2.07
CA ASP A 109 0.61 -32.25 -3.53
C ASP A 109 0.54 -30.88 -4.21
N LYS A 110 0.29 -29.80 -3.47
CA LYS A 110 0.22 -28.43 -4.03
C LYS A 110 1.62 -27.91 -4.38
N ARG A 111 1.69 -27.18 -5.48
CA ARG A 111 2.92 -26.59 -6.03
C ARG A 111 2.78 -25.11 -6.34
N TYR A 112 1.57 -24.69 -6.71
CA TYR A 112 1.32 -23.35 -7.22
C TYR A 112 0.24 -22.62 -6.42
N PHE A 113 0.48 -21.33 -6.20
CA PHE A 113 -0.48 -20.41 -5.58
C PHE A 113 -0.96 -19.40 -6.62
N VAL A 114 -2.17 -19.60 -7.14
CA VAL A 114 -2.70 -18.78 -8.22
C VAL A 114 -3.49 -17.61 -7.66
N ILE A 115 -3.10 -16.41 -8.08
CA ILE A 115 -3.71 -15.14 -7.70
C ILE A 115 -4.67 -14.74 -8.82
N HIS A 116 -5.95 -14.69 -8.47
CA HIS A 116 -7.06 -14.26 -9.32
C HIS A 116 -7.58 -12.91 -8.87
N ASP A 117 -8.33 -12.26 -9.75
CA ASP A 117 -9.29 -11.25 -9.33
C ASP A 117 -10.68 -11.59 -9.86
N THR A 118 -11.71 -11.21 -9.09
CA THR A 118 -13.10 -11.59 -9.42
C THR A 118 -13.62 -10.91 -10.69
N SER A 119 -12.91 -9.90 -11.20
CA SER A 119 -13.35 -9.01 -12.28
C SER A 119 -14.79 -8.51 -12.11
N SER A 120 -15.21 -8.36 -10.86
CA SER A 120 -16.58 -8.09 -10.46
C SER A 120 -16.63 -7.42 -9.08
N PRO A 121 -17.67 -6.61 -8.79
CA PRO A 121 -18.80 -6.28 -9.67
C PRO A 121 -18.41 -5.43 -10.88
N VAL A 122 -19.17 -5.56 -11.96
CA VAL A 122 -19.06 -4.70 -13.13
C VAL A 122 -19.74 -3.36 -12.84
N ILE A 123 -19.06 -2.28 -13.17
CA ILE A 123 -19.52 -0.89 -13.03
C ILE A 123 -19.68 -0.33 -14.45
N GLU A 124 -20.92 -0.30 -14.93
CA GLU A 124 -21.26 0.14 -16.28
C GLU A 124 -21.19 1.66 -16.42
N ASP A 125 -20.69 2.13 -17.57
CA ASP A 125 -20.78 3.52 -18.03
C ASP A 125 -20.33 4.57 -17.01
N ARG A 126 -19.22 4.29 -16.30
CA ARG A 126 -18.56 5.25 -15.40
C ARG A 126 -17.11 5.55 -15.78
N ASP A 127 -16.70 6.78 -15.51
CA ASP A 127 -15.31 7.20 -15.71
C ASP A 127 -14.40 6.87 -14.51
N ALA A 128 -14.99 6.73 -13.32
CA ALA A 128 -14.31 6.51 -12.04
C ALA A 128 -14.99 5.42 -11.20
N PHE A 129 -14.20 4.80 -10.32
CA PHE A 129 -14.69 3.82 -9.37
C PHE A 129 -15.49 4.50 -8.24
N PRO A 130 -16.47 3.82 -7.63
CA PRO A 130 -17.14 4.30 -6.43
C PRO A 130 -16.11 4.61 -5.33
N ALA A 131 -16.23 5.79 -4.70
CA ALA A 131 -15.32 6.20 -3.63
C ALA A 131 -15.38 5.28 -2.40
N ASP A 132 -16.49 4.56 -2.23
CA ASP A 132 -16.72 3.61 -1.15
C ASP A 132 -16.30 2.18 -1.49
N MET A 133 -15.75 1.89 -2.69
CA MET A 133 -15.50 0.50 -3.16
C MET A 133 -14.59 -0.32 -2.24
N ASP A 134 -13.76 0.35 -1.44
CA ASP A 134 -12.84 -0.28 -0.50
C ASP A 134 -13.48 -0.50 0.88
N LEU A 135 -14.66 0.05 1.14
CA LEU A 135 -15.37 -0.01 2.42
C LEU A 135 -16.14 -1.33 2.60
N ALA A 136 -16.26 -1.79 3.84
CA ALA A 136 -17.05 -2.99 4.18
C ALA A 136 -18.53 -2.86 3.76
N THR A 137 -19.05 -1.64 3.68
CA THR A 137 -20.42 -1.33 3.26
C THR A 137 -20.63 -1.45 1.75
N TYR A 138 -19.56 -1.47 0.95
CA TYR A 138 -19.68 -1.63 -0.49
C TYR A 138 -20.25 -3.01 -0.81
N LYS A 139 -21.34 -3.06 -1.58
CA LYS A 139 -22.06 -4.30 -1.89
C LYS A 139 -21.17 -5.38 -2.55
N GLY A 140 -20.12 -4.97 -3.27
CA GLY A 140 -19.16 -5.89 -3.87
C GLY A 140 -18.25 -6.60 -2.85
N ASN A 141 -18.05 -6.03 -1.66
CA ASN A 141 -17.21 -6.61 -0.60
C ASN A 141 -17.98 -7.68 0.19
N THR A 142 -18.36 -8.74 -0.51
CA THR A 142 -19.03 -9.92 0.05
C THR A 142 -18.11 -11.14 0.01
N LEU A 143 -18.25 -12.03 1.00
CA LEU A 143 -17.60 -13.34 1.04
C LEU A 143 -18.45 -14.42 0.36
N SER A 144 -19.70 -14.12 0.02
CA SER A 144 -20.62 -15.04 -0.64
C SER A 144 -20.69 -14.77 -2.14
N TRP A 145 -19.99 -15.61 -2.92
CA TRP A 145 -19.95 -15.52 -4.37
C TRP A 145 -20.46 -16.81 -5.03
N PRO A 146 -21.59 -16.75 -5.77
CA PRO A 146 -22.13 -17.91 -6.46
C PRO A 146 -21.11 -18.56 -7.39
N GLY A 147 -20.94 -19.88 -7.26
CA GLY A 147 -20.06 -20.67 -8.14
C GLY A 147 -18.57 -20.60 -7.82
N LEU A 148 -18.06 -19.55 -7.14
CA LEU A 148 -16.65 -19.49 -6.73
C LEU A 148 -16.31 -20.55 -5.69
N ALA A 149 -17.26 -20.92 -4.83
CA ALA A 149 -17.03 -21.94 -3.80
C ALA A 149 -16.63 -23.32 -4.35
N LYS A 150 -16.92 -23.61 -5.62
CA LYS A 150 -16.51 -24.86 -6.28
C LYS A 150 -15.18 -24.75 -7.04
N ARG A 151 -14.65 -23.52 -7.18
CA ARG A 151 -13.52 -23.17 -8.04
C ARG A 151 -12.33 -22.57 -7.29
N ALA A 152 -12.54 -21.90 -6.15
CA ALA A 152 -11.46 -21.23 -5.42
C ALA A 152 -11.27 -21.84 -4.03
N ASN A 153 -10.08 -21.66 -3.46
CA ASN A 153 -9.82 -22.06 -2.07
C ASN A 153 -10.22 -20.94 -1.10
N LEU A 154 -9.89 -19.70 -1.44
CA LEU A 154 -10.10 -18.54 -0.60
C LEU A 154 -10.63 -17.36 -1.43
N ILE A 155 -11.45 -16.52 -0.82
CA ILE A 155 -11.78 -15.19 -1.33
C ILE A 155 -11.33 -14.10 -0.35
N ILE A 156 -10.90 -12.96 -0.88
CA ILE A 156 -10.48 -11.79 -0.12
C ILE A 156 -11.18 -10.54 -0.66
N THR A 157 -11.93 -9.84 0.19
CA THR A 157 -12.62 -8.59 -0.15
C THR A 157 -11.68 -7.39 -0.11
N ARG A 158 -12.08 -6.25 -0.68
CA ARG A 158 -11.23 -5.04 -0.75
C ARG A 158 -10.94 -4.43 0.61
N ASP A 159 -11.83 -4.63 1.57
CA ASP A 159 -11.67 -4.24 2.97
C ASP A 159 -10.80 -5.24 3.78
N GLY A 160 -10.28 -6.29 3.16
CA GLY A 160 -9.31 -7.22 3.77
C GLY A 160 -9.92 -8.36 4.60
N ARG A 161 -11.27 -8.47 4.64
CA ARG A 161 -11.94 -9.68 5.10
C ARG A 161 -11.69 -10.81 4.10
N SER A 162 -11.73 -12.04 4.58
CA SER A 162 -11.55 -13.21 3.74
C SER A 162 -12.33 -14.40 4.26
N GLY A 163 -12.61 -15.34 3.38
CA GLY A 163 -13.39 -16.53 3.68
C GLY A 163 -12.89 -17.73 2.90
N THR A 164 -12.79 -18.86 3.57
CA THR A 164 -12.40 -20.14 2.97
C THR A 164 -13.60 -20.78 2.30
N PHE A 165 -13.44 -21.14 1.04
CA PHE A 165 -14.36 -22.01 0.31
C PHE A 165 -13.90 -23.47 0.35
N ASN A 166 -12.61 -23.70 0.11
CA ASN A 166 -12.01 -25.02 0.15
C ASN A 166 -10.68 -24.95 0.88
N ARG A 167 -10.43 -25.93 1.77
CA ARG A 167 -9.12 -26.06 2.45
C ARG A 167 -7.99 -26.18 1.44
N TRP A 168 -6.77 -25.85 1.85
CA TRP A 168 -5.59 -25.96 0.98
C TRP A 168 -5.35 -27.38 0.46
N SER A 169 -5.64 -28.40 1.27
CA SER A 169 -5.53 -29.82 0.93
C SER A 169 -6.63 -30.32 -0.02
N ALA A 170 -7.77 -29.62 -0.07
CA ALA A 170 -8.93 -30.10 -0.81
C ALA A 170 -8.68 -30.11 -2.32
N ALA A 171 -9.20 -31.15 -2.97
CA ALA A 171 -9.42 -31.13 -4.41
C ALA A 171 -10.68 -30.30 -4.68
N ARG A 172 -10.63 -29.44 -5.69
CA ARG A 172 -11.78 -28.64 -6.11
C ARG A 172 -12.61 -29.38 -7.16
N ASP A 173 -13.92 -29.22 -7.07
CA ASP A 173 -14.87 -29.85 -7.99
C ASP A 173 -14.75 -29.32 -9.42
N LEU A 174 -14.54 -28.00 -9.55
CA LEU A 174 -14.54 -27.30 -10.82
C LEU A 174 -13.19 -26.63 -11.10
N PRO A 175 -12.83 -26.45 -12.38
CA PRO A 175 -11.62 -25.74 -12.77
C PRO A 175 -11.72 -24.25 -12.42
N ALA A 176 -10.59 -23.64 -12.05
CA ALA A 176 -10.47 -22.18 -11.98
C ALA A 176 -9.59 -21.61 -13.08
N THR A 177 -8.78 -22.42 -13.74
CA THR A 177 -8.00 -22.01 -14.91
C THR A 177 -8.40 -22.86 -16.12
N LYS A 178 -8.12 -22.38 -17.33
CA LYS A 178 -8.33 -23.12 -18.57
C LYS A 178 -7.50 -24.39 -18.64
N LEU A 179 -6.29 -24.38 -18.06
CA LEU A 179 -5.45 -25.57 -17.91
C LEU A 179 -6.18 -26.71 -17.20
N GLU A 180 -7.03 -26.40 -16.22
CA GLU A 180 -7.72 -27.37 -15.36
C GLU A 180 -9.03 -27.90 -15.93
N GLN A 181 -9.46 -27.40 -17.09
CA GLN A 181 -10.72 -27.78 -17.73
C GLN A 181 -10.78 -29.29 -17.96
N ASN A 182 -11.98 -29.89 -17.85
CA ASN A 182 -12.19 -31.33 -18.05
C ASN A 182 -11.71 -31.82 -19.42
N SER A 183 -11.80 -30.96 -20.44
CA SER A 183 -11.36 -31.21 -21.81
C SER A 183 -9.86 -30.98 -22.03
N VAL A 184 -9.12 -30.44 -21.05
CA VAL A 184 -7.70 -30.09 -21.17
C VAL A 184 -6.86 -30.98 -20.26
N LEU A 185 -6.88 -30.73 -18.94
CA LEU A 185 -6.09 -31.50 -17.99
C LEU A 185 -6.70 -31.44 -16.57
N PRO A 186 -7.81 -32.14 -16.30
CA PRO A 186 -8.44 -32.11 -14.97
C PRO A 186 -7.53 -32.58 -13.82
N ALA A 187 -6.51 -33.41 -14.11
CA ALA A 187 -5.49 -33.81 -13.14
C ALA A 187 -4.69 -32.62 -12.57
N ALA A 188 -4.59 -31.51 -13.31
CA ALA A 188 -3.88 -30.30 -12.90
C ALA A 188 -4.45 -29.70 -11.60
N ARG A 189 -5.76 -29.86 -11.31
CA ARG A 189 -6.41 -29.34 -10.09
C ARG A 189 -5.75 -29.78 -8.79
N LYS A 190 -5.03 -30.90 -8.82
CA LYS A 190 -4.32 -31.44 -7.66
C LYS A 190 -3.17 -30.56 -7.21
N VAL A 191 -2.52 -29.81 -8.11
CA VAL A 191 -1.28 -29.07 -7.82
C VAL A 191 -1.46 -27.58 -7.59
N PHE A 192 -2.66 -27.04 -7.76
CA PHE A 192 -2.95 -25.61 -7.58
C PHE A 192 -3.82 -25.33 -6.34
N VAL A 193 -3.54 -24.20 -5.69
CA VAL A 193 -4.49 -23.50 -4.82
C VAL A 193 -4.81 -22.13 -5.43
N HIS A 194 -6.05 -21.67 -5.26
CA HIS A 194 -6.57 -20.47 -5.93
C HIS A 194 -7.14 -19.49 -4.93
N VAL A 195 -6.72 -18.23 -5.03
CA VAL A 195 -7.24 -17.13 -4.21
C VAL A 195 -7.86 -16.08 -5.10
N GLU A 196 -9.14 -15.80 -4.85
CA GLU A 196 -9.94 -14.79 -5.52
C GLU A 196 -9.87 -13.48 -4.75
N ASN A 197 -9.47 -12.40 -5.42
CA ASN A 197 -9.47 -11.07 -4.82
C ASN A 197 -10.61 -10.25 -5.41
N VAL A 198 -11.52 -9.75 -4.58
CA VAL A 198 -12.61 -8.90 -5.05
C VAL A 198 -12.03 -7.66 -5.72
N GLN A 199 -12.30 -7.50 -7.02
CA GLN A 199 -11.81 -6.37 -7.81
C GLN A 199 -12.90 -5.94 -8.80
N PRO A 200 -13.63 -4.85 -8.50
CA PRO A 200 -14.60 -4.27 -9.41
C PRO A 200 -13.95 -3.91 -10.74
N ARG A 201 -14.72 -3.97 -11.83
CA ARG A 201 -14.26 -3.57 -13.16
C ARG A 201 -15.17 -2.51 -13.73
N ILE A 202 -14.59 -1.42 -14.23
CA ILE A 202 -15.33 -0.47 -15.04
C ILE A 202 -15.50 -1.06 -16.44
N GLN A 203 -16.73 -1.00 -16.94
CA GLN A 203 -17.08 -1.31 -18.32
C GLN A 203 -17.36 -0.01 -19.08
N PRO A 204 -16.42 0.45 -19.93
CA PRO A 204 -16.68 1.56 -20.82
C PRO A 204 -17.75 1.21 -21.86
N LYS A 205 -18.52 2.21 -22.28
CA LYS A 205 -19.55 2.07 -23.32
C LYS A 205 -18.99 1.40 -24.58
N GLY A 206 -19.66 0.36 -25.05
CA GLY A 206 -19.26 -0.40 -26.24
C GLY A 206 -18.02 -1.29 -26.06
N SER A 207 -17.60 -1.53 -24.82
CA SER A 207 -16.51 -2.43 -24.47
C SER A 207 -16.94 -3.43 -23.39
N TRP A 208 -16.07 -4.38 -23.05
CA TRP A 208 -16.25 -5.27 -21.91
C TRP A 208 -15.64 -4.66 -20.64
N ALA A 209 -15.92 -5.25 -19.48
CA ALA A 209 -15.45 -4.77 -18.18
C ALA A 209 -13.95 -5.05 -17.97
N TRP A 210 -13.08 -4.21 -18.54
CA TRP A 210 -11.63 -4.44 -18.52
C TRP A 210 -10.89 -3.51 -17.56
N LYS A 211 -11.41 -2.33 -17.20
CA LYS A 211 -10.62 -1.35 -16.44
C LYS A 211 -10.64 -1.72 -14.95
N ALA A 212 -9.47 -2.02 -14.39
CA ALA A 212 -9.28 -2.34 -12.97
C ALA A 212 -8.85 -1.12 -12.13
N PRO A 213 -9.08 -1.14 -10.80
CA PRO A 213 -8.60 -0.11 -9.88
C PRO A 213 -7.08 0.05 -9.91
N VAL A 214 -6.61 1.26 -9.56
CA VAL A 214 -5.19 1.54 -9.29
C VAL A 214 -5.10 2.11 -7.86
N PRO A 215 -4.46 1.40 -6.91
CA PRO A 215 -3.80 0.10 -7.06
C PRO A 215 -4.84 -1.02 -7.28
N GLY A 216 -4.41 -2.14 -7.85
CA GLY A 216 -5.32 -3.27 -8.12
C GLY A 216 -5.93 -3.82 -6.84
N LEU A 217 -5.07 -4.16 -5.88
CA LEU A 217 -5.44 -4.59 -4.54
C LEU A 217 -5.21 -3.45 -3.54
N THR A 218 -6.13 -3.28 -2.58
CA THR A 218 -5.89 -2.39 -1.44
C THR A 218 -4.75 -2.93 -0.57
N ILE A 219 -4.17 -2.08 0.29
CA ILE A 219 -3.11 -2.51 1.22
C ILE A 219 -3.60 -3.66 2.13
N VAL A 220 -4.84 -3.57 2.63
CA VAL A 220 -5.40 -4.59 3.54
C VAL A 220 -5.71 -5.89 2.81
N GLN A 221 -6.20 -5.82 1.58
CA GLN A 221 -6.42 -6.98 0.72
C GLN A 221 -5.10 -7.67 0.37
N ARG A 222 -4.07 -6.90 -0.02
CA ARG A 222 -2.72 -7.41 -0.35
C ARG A 222 -2.05 -8.10 0.84
N ARG A 223 -2.14 -7.52 2.05
CA ARG A 223 -1.63 -8.14 3.29
C ARG A 223 -2.35 -9.44 3.63
N ARG A 224 -3.68 -9.48 3.45
CA ARG A 224 -4.45 -10.71 3.65
C ARG A 224 -4.04 -11.79 2.65
N LEU A 225 -3.79 -11.43 1.39
CA LEU A 225 -3.29 -12.34 0.35
C LEU A 225 -1.90 -12.89 0.69
N ALA A 226 -0.99 -12.03 1.18
CA ALA A 226 0.32 -12.45 1.65
C ALA A 226 0.22 -13.45 2.82
N LEU A 227 -0.67 -13.21 3.78
CA LEU A 227 -0.92 -14.14 4.89
C LEU A 227 -1.47 -15.49 4.41
N ALA A 228 -2.39 -15.47 3.45
CA ALA A 228 -2.90 -16.69 2.82
C ALA A 228 -1.80 -17.49 2.10
N TYR A 229 -0.87 -16.81 1.44
CA TYR A 229 0.29 -17.45 0.79
C TYR A 229 1.22 -18.13 1.79
N VAL A 230 1.51 -17.48 2.92
CA VAL A 230 2.30 -18.08 4.02
C VAL A 230 1.56 -19.29 4.59
N ALA A 231 0.25 -19.16 4.87
CA ALA A 231 -0.58 -20.26 5.38
C ALA A 231 -0.62 -21.48 4.44
N ALA A 232 -0.81 -21.24 3.14
CA ALA A 232 -0.76 -22.30 2.15
C ALA A 232 0.64 -22.94 2.10
N SER A 233 1.71 -22.15 2.08
CA SER A 233 3.09 -22.66 2.04
C SER A 233 3.46 -23.47 3.29
N VAL A 234 2.99 -23.08 4.48
CA VAL A 234 3.14 -23.86 5.72
C VAL A 234 2.37 -25.18 5.66
N SER A 235 1.15 -25.16 5.16
CA SER A 235 0.32 -26.38 5.00
C SER A 235 0.93 -27.38 4.02
N VAL A 236 1.73 -26.89 3.06
CA VAL A 236 2.46 -27.71 2.08
C VAL A 236 3.84 -28.14 2.60
N GLY A 237 4.44 -27.36 3.51
CA GLY A 237 5.78 -27.56 4.07
C GLY A 237 6.91 -26.91 3.27
N ARG A 238 6.61 -26.22 2.16
CA ARG A 238 7.56 -25.50 1.30
C ARG A 238 6.94 -24.24 0.73
N TRP A 239 7.78 -23.29 0.33
CA TRP A 239 7.30 -22.09 -0.36
C TRP A 239 6.73 -22.45 -1.74
N LEU A 240 5.44 -22.15 -1.93
CA LEU A 240 4.73 -22.38 -3.19
C LEU A 240 5.24 -21.43 -4.29
N ILE A 241 5.09 -21.81 -5.55
CA ILE A 241 5.37 -20.94 -6.70
C ILE A 241 4.13 -20.08 -6.98
N PRO A 242 4.17 -18.76 -6.74
CA PRO A 242 3.01 -17.92 -7.02
C PRO A 242 2.88 -17.68 -8.52
N ALA A 243 1.64 -17.51 -8.97
CA ALA A 243 1.31 -17.29 -10.38
C ALA A 243 0.16 -16.30 -10.50
N LEU A 244 0.24 -15.39 -11.48
CA LEU A 244 -0.92 -14.60 -11.88
C LEU A 244 -1.75 -15.40 -12.88
N HIS A 245 -3.07 -15.45 -12.68
CA HIS A 245 -3.98 -16.30 -13.44
C HIS A 245 -3.76 -16.22 -14.95
N PHE A 246 -3.68 -15.01 -15.52
CA PHE A 246 -3.43 -14.82 -16.95
C PHE A 246 -2.25 -15.65 -17.49
N ASN A 247 -1.13 -15.70 -16.78
CA ASN A 247 0.09 -16.38 -17.25
C ASN A 247 -0.01 -17.92 -17.13
N VAL A 248 -0.91 -18.43 -16.29
CA VAL A 248 -1.23 -19.88 -16.24
C VAL A 248 -1.96 -20.31 -17.52
N ASP A 249 -2.88 -19.48 -18.00
CA ASP A 249 -3.77 -19.81 -19.12
C ASP A 249 -3.27 -19.40 -20.51
N LYS A 250 -2.32 -18.47 -20.56
CA LYS A 250 -1.79 -17.92 -21.80
C LYS A 250 -1.27 -19.04 -22.73
N GLY A 251 -1.75 -19.04 -23.98
CA GLY A 251 -1.32 -19.98 -25.01
C GLY A 251 -1.87 -21.40 -24.87
N GLY A 252 -2.86 -21.62 -23.99
CA GLY A 252 -3.58 -22.88 -23.88
C GLY A 252 -4.62 -23.07 -25.01
N PRO A 253 -5.11 -24.32 -25.21
CA PRO A 253 -6.01 -24.69 -26.31
C PRO A 253 -7.41 -24.07 -26.22
N ALA A 254 -7.83 -23.57 -25.05
CA ALA A 254 -9.16 -23.00 -24.83
C ALA A 254 -9.22 -21.47 -25.07
N GLY A 255 -8.61 -21.01 -26.17
CA GLY A 255 -8.35 -19.59 -26.50
C GLY A 255 -9.38 -18.58 -25.99
N GLU A 256 -8.89 -17.57 -25.28
CA GLU A 256 -9.45 -16.23 -24.96
C GLU A 256 -8.61 -15.66 -23.80
N ALA A 257 -8.34 -14.36 -23.80
CA ALA A 257 -7.50 -13.73 -22.80
C ALA A 257 -8.35 -13.29 -21.60
N HIS A 258 -8.13 -13.92 -20.44
CA HIS A 258 -8.38 -13.25 -19.17
C HIS A 258 -7.42 -12.04 -19.03
N ASP A 259 -7.60 -11.18 -18.03
CA ASP A 259 -6.61 -10.14 -17.75
C ASP A 259 -6.36 -9.91 -16.26
N ASP A 260 -6.76 -10.86 -15.42
CA ASP A 260 -6.59 -10.83 -13.98
C ASP A 260 -5.29 -11.51 -13.51
N ALA A 261 -4.62 -11.01 -12.47
CA ALA A 261 -4.91 -9.79 -11.71
C ALA A 261 -4.27 -8.52 -12.33
N GLN A 262 -5.08 -7.55 -12.78
CA GLN A 262 -4.56 -6.27 -13.27
C GLN A 262 -4.02 -5.40 -12.12
N ASN A 263 -3.02 -4.56 -12.43
CA ASN A 263 -2.43 -3.60 -11.48
C ASN A 263 -1.90 -4.25 -10.19
N PHE A 264 -1.49 -5.53 -10.27
CA PHE A 264 -0.88 -6.25 -9.16
C PHE A 264 0.54 -5.74 -8.89
N ASP A 265 0.76 -5.24 -7.67
CA ASP A 265 2.08 -4.81 -7.21
C ASP A 265 2.84 -5.99 -6.60
N LEU A 266 3.62 -6.68 -7.44
CA LEU A 266 4.40 -7.85 -7.04
C LEU A 266 5.42 -7.54 -5.95
N ALA A 267 6.11 -6.40 -6.06
CA ALA A 267 7.14 -6.02 -5.10
C ALA A 267 6.53 -5.80 -3.71
N ALA A 268 5.47 -5.00 -3.64
CA ALA A 268 4.82 -4.70 -2.37
C ALA A 268 4.15 -5.93 -1.74
N TRP A 269 3.61 -6.85 -2.54
CA TRP A 269 3.07 -8.10 -2.03
C TRP A 269 4.16 -9.00 -1.43
N VAL A 270 5.32 -9.15 -2.10
CA VAL A 270 6.43 -9.94 -1.55
C VAL A 270 6.97 -9.34 -0.25
N GLU A 271 7.00 -8.01 -0.13
CA GLU A 271 7.39 -7.36 1.11
C GLU A 271 6.41 -7.66 2.25
N ASP A 272 5.10 -7.68 1.98
CA ASP A 272 4.11 -8.11 2.98
C ASP A 272 4.33 -9.58 3.37
N VAL A 273 4.68 -10.47 2.43
CA VAL A 273 5.05 -11.87 2.72
C VAL A 273 6.29 -11.95 3.62
N GLN A 274 7.33 -11.18 3.30
CA GLN A 274 8.57 -11.13 4.07
C GLN A 274 8.32 -10.62 5.49
N ALA A 275 7.48 -9.59 5.66
CA ALA A 275 7.12 -9.07 6.97
C ALA A 275 6.40 -10.12 7.82
N ILE A 276 5.49 -10.90 7.22
CA ILE A 276 4.79 -11.98 7.91
C ILE A 276 5.75 -13.12 8.28
N ASP A 277 6.61 -13.57 7.36
CA ASP A 277 7.64 -14.59 7.65
C ASP A 277 8.54 -14.15 8.83
N ALA A 278 9.02 -12.92 8.81
CA ALA A 278 9.86 -12.37 9.88
C ALA A 278 9.10 -12.28 11.22
N ALA A 279 7.85 -11.83 11.21
CA ALA A 279 7.05 -11.68 12.43
C ALA A 279 6.73 -13.04 13.08
N VAL A 280 6.31 -14.03 12.27
CA VAL A 280 6.04 -15.39 12.75
C VAL A 280 7.30 -16.01 13.36
N ARG A 281 8.45 -15.88 12.69
CA ARG A 281 9.74 -16.38 13.22
C ARG A 281 10.17 -15.69 14.51
N ALA A 282 9.88 -14.41 14.65
CA ALA A 282 10.18 -13.64 15.85
C ALA A 282 9.19 -13.89 17.00
N GLY A 283 8.15 -14.70 16.80
CA GLY A 283 7.05 -14.88 17.76
C GLY A 283 6.30 -13.58 18.04
N LYS A 284 6.37 -12.60 17.13
CA LYS A 284 5.70 -11.30 17.27
C LYS A 284 4.34 -11.36 16.61
N PRO A 285 3.27 -10.82 17.23
CA PRO A 285 2.00 -10.67 16.54
C PRO A 285 2.17 -9.75 15.33
N ALA A 286 1.40 -9.99 14.27
CA ALA A 286 1.23 -8.97 13.24
C ALA A 286 0.64 -7.71 13.87
N PRO A 287 0.92 -6.51 13.33
CA PRO A 287 -0.02 -5.42 13.49
C PRO A 287 -1.39 -5.91 13.00
N PRO A 288 -2.46 -5.80 13.81
CA PRO A 288 -3.74 -6.43 13.51
C PRO A 288 -4.27 -5.97 12.14
N ILE A 289 -4.37 -6.91 11.19
CA ILE A 289 -4.84 -6.68 9.82
C ILE A 289 -6.24 -6.04 9.85
N GLU A 290 -7.08 -6.44 10.82
CA GLU A 290 -8.43 -5.92 11.01
C GLU A 290 -8.48 -4.56 11.72
N LYS A 291 -7.51 -4.21 12.59
CA LYS A 291 -7.41 -2.84 13.12
C LYS A 291 -6.91 -1.86 12.08
N ILE A 292 -6.05 -2.31 11.16
CA ILE A 292 -5.66 -1.54 9.98
C ILE A 292 -6.89 -1.37 9.08
N ALA A 293 -7.72 -2.40 8.87
CA ALA A 293 -9.00 -2.24 8.19
C ALA A 293 -9.90 -1.21 8.92
N SER A 294 -10.16 -1.30 10.22
CA SER A 294 -11.00 -0.32 10.91
C SER A 294 -10.43 1.11 10.97
N ALA A 295 -9.10 1.26 10.97
CA ALA A 295 -8.43 2.57 10.93
C ALA A 295 -8.30 3.13 9.49
N ASN A 296 -8.41 2.26 8.47
CA ASN A 296 -8.30 2.59 7.05
C ASN A 296 -9.66 2.69 6.33
N LEU A 297 -10.77 2.37 6.99
CA LEU A 297 -12.11 2.23 6.37
C LEU A 297 -13.14 3.25 6.83
N THR A 298 -12.74 4.28 7.56
CA THR A 298 -13.48 5.53 7.43
C THR A 298 -12.92 6.21 6.20
N ALA A 299 -13.78 6.53 5.22
CA ALA A 299 -13.45 7.46 4.13
C ALA A 299 -12.60 8.63 4.68
N PRO A 300 -11.71 9.29 3.92
CA PRO A 300 -10.86 10.34 4.49
C PRO A 300 -11.73 11.34 5.25
N THR A 301 -11.73 11.26 6.58
CA THR A 301 -12.74 11.93 7.40
C THR A 301 -12.13 13.20 7.91
N TRP A 302 -12.78 14.30 7.56
CA TRP A 302 -12.65 15.53 8.32
C TRP A 302 -13.16 15.28 9.74
N PRO A 303 -12.59 15.97 10.74
CA PRO A 303 -13.23 16.08 12.04
C PRO A 303 -14.66 16.60 11.86
N SER A 304 -15.61 16.14 12.69
CA SER A 304 -17.04 16.49 12.52
C SER A 304 -17.35 17.99 12.60
N TRP A 305 -16.40 18.79 13.09
CA TRP A 305 -16.48 20.25 13.20
C TRP A 305 -15.92 20.99 11.97
N VAL A 306 -15.49 20.27 10.93
CA VAL A 306 -15.06 20.83 9.64
C VAL A 306 -15.83 20.15 8.50
N ASN A 307 -16.46 20.96 7.65
CA ASN A 307 -17.10 20.46 6.42
C ASN A 307 -16.29 20.82 5.17
N LEU A 308 -15.30 20.01 4.83
CA LEU A 308 -14.55 20.12 3.56
C LEU A 308 -14.90 18.97 2.61
N SER A 309 -16.14 18.50 2.66
CA SER A 309 -16.60 17.30 1.95
C SER A 309 -16.60 17.45 0.43
N SER A 310 -16.70 18.67 -0.10
CA SER A 310 -16.65 18.97 -1.53
C SER A 310 -15.25 18.91 -2.13
N LEU A 311 -14.20 18.77 -1.31
CA LEU A 311 -12.84 18.57 -1.80
C LEU A 311 -12.65 17.14 -2.32
N THR A 312 -11.84 17.00 -3.35
CA THR A 312 -11.43 15.71 -3.92
C THR A 312 -10.07 15.30 -3.38
N ASP A 313 -9.82 14.00 -3.26
CA ASP A 313 -8.51 13.52 -2.80
C ASP A 313 -7.37 13.99 -3.72
N VAL A 314 -6.22 14.34 -3.14
CA VAL A 314 -5.03 14.70 -3.91
C VAL A 314 -4.46 13.43 -4.57
N ASP A 315 -4.13 12.45 -3.74
CA ASP A 315 -3.66 11.13 -4.12
C ASP A 315 -3.76 10.23 -2.87
N GLU A 316 -4.71 9.29 -2.88
CA GLU A 316 -4.95 8.39 -1.74
C GLU A 316 -3.82 7.38 -1.53
N ASN A 317 -3.06 7.02 -2.57
CA ASN A 317 -1.90 6.16 -2.41
C ASN A 317 -0.81 6.88 -1.64
N TYR A 318 -0.53 8.13 -2.01
CA TYR A 318 0.43 8.98 -1.34
C TYR A 318 0.00 9.29 0.11
N ARG A 319 -1.29 9.64 0.34
CA ARG A 319 -1.81 9.81 1.70
C ARG A 319 -1.64 8.54 2.53
N GLY A 320 -1.92 7.38 1.93
CA GLY A 320 -1.77 6.07 2.55
C GLY A 320 -0.34 5.75 3.00
N GLU A 321 0.69 6.37 2.40
CA GLU A 321 2.09 6.20 2.82
C GLU A 321 2.35 6.76 4.22
N PHE A 322 1.72 7.86 4.62
CA PHE A 322 1.86 8.41 5.99
C PHE A 322 1.34 7.42 7.03
N MET A 323 0.24 6.75 6.72
CA MET A 323 -0.35 5.72 7.57
C MET A 323 0.48 4.43 7.58
N GLY A 324 1.04 4.04 6.43
CA GLY A 324 2.09 3.02 6.37
C GLY A 324 3.27 3.36 7.28
N CYS A 325 3.63 4.64 7.34
CA CYS A 325 4.71 5.10 8.19
C CYS A 325 4.33 4.98 9.66
N ASP A 326 3.17 5.51 10.03
CA ASP A 326 2.66 5.54 11.39
C ASP A 326 2.47 4.14 11.99
N THR A 327 2.15 3.15 11.16
CA THR A 327 1.84 1.78 11.62
C THR A 327 3.00 0.81 11.48
N ALA A 328 3.92 1.04 10.54
CA ALA A 328 4.97 0.07 10.20
C ALA A 328 6.35 0.69 10.01
N ASN A 329 6.54 1.98 10.34
CA ASN A 329 7.74 2.76 10.02
C ASN A 329 8.10 2.64 8.53
N ARG A 330 7.13 2.68 7.63
CA ARG A 330 7.39 2.54 6.21
C ARG A 330 6.76 3.65 5.40
N PHE A 331 7.54 4.30 4.55
CA PHE A 331 7.02 5.27 3.60
C PHE A 331 7.55 4.94 2.21
N ARG A 332 6.65 4.72 1.26
CA ARG A 332 6.96 4.15 -0.06
C ARG A 332 7.65 2.78 0.11
N SER A 333 8.75 2.52 -0.58
CA SER A 333 9.55 1.30 -0.43
C SER A 333 10.61 1.41 0.69
N ILE A 334 10.61 2.48 1.48
CA ILE A 334 11.64 2.73 2.49
C ILE A 334 11.12 2.32 3.87
N SER A 335 11.86 1.41 4.53
CA SER A 335 11.69 1.10 5.95
C SER A 335 12.52 2.07 6.79
N LEU A 336 11.95 2.60 7.86
CA LEU A 336 12.51 3.59 8.76
C LEU A 336 12.70 2.99 10.18
N PRO A 337 13.62 3.52 11.00
CA PRO A 337 14.60 4.54 10.65
C PRO A 337 15.63 4.06 9.61
N ALA A 338 16.14 4.97 8.79
CA ALA A 338 17.14 4.64 7.77
C ALA A 338 18.15 5.77 7.60
N THR A 339 19.40 5.42 7.28
CA THR A 339 20.39 6.38 6.80
C THR A 339 20.51 6.26 5.30
N LEU A 340 20.06 7.28 4.57
CA LEU A 340 20.03 7.29 3.10
C LEU A 340 20.70 8.56 2.61
N SER A 341 21.59 8.44 1.62
CA SER A 341 22.33 9.58 1.07
C SER A 341 23.03 10.43 2.15
N GLY A 342 23.56 9.77 3.20
CA GLY A 342 24.24 10.41 4.33
C GLY A 342 23.32 11.13 5.33
N ARG A 343 22.00 11.05 5.17
CA ARG A 343 21.01 11.65 6.08
C ARG A 343 20.25 10.58 6.85
N THR A 344 20.04 10.81 8.14
CA THR A 344 19.23 9.92 8.98
C THR A 344 17.77 10.35 8.93
N TYR A 345 16.90 9.40 8.63
CA TYR A 345 15.45 9.53 8.67
C TYR A 345 14.91 8.70 9.82
N TYR A 346 14.15 9.32 10.71
CA TYR A 346 13.61 8.67 11.90
C TYR A 346 12.33 7.89 11.60
N GLY A 347 11.98 6.95 12.49
CA GLY A 347 10.71 6.23 12.43
C GLY A 347 9.51 7.14 12.70
N CYS A 348 8.35 6.76 12.17
CA CYS A 348 7.08 7.44 12.40
C CYS A 348 6.29 6.85 13.58
N ILE A 349 6.47 5.58 13.95
CA ILE A 349 5.70 4.94 15.04
C ILE A 349 5.84 5.71 16.36
N SER A 350 7.03 6.22 16.68
CA SER A 350 7.28 6.99 17.91
C SER A 350 6.70 8.41 17.87
N ASP A 351 6.35 8.91 16.68
CA ASP A 351 5.80 10.24 16.46
C ASP A 351 4.92 10.23 15.18
N PRO A 352 3.71 9.65 15.26
CA PRO A 352 2.89 9.31 14.10
C PRO A 352 2.19 10.52 13.51
N ASN A 353 2.22 10.69 12.19
CA ASN A 353 1.69 11.82 11.44
C ASN A 353 0.17 12.04 11.62
N GLN A 354 -0.60 10.96 11.74
CA GLN A 354 -2.06 10.97 11.88
C GLN A 354 -2.77 11.64 10.69
N VAL A 355 -2.30 11.39 9.46
CA VAL A 355 -2.90 11.94 8.23
C VAL A 355 -4.10 11.11 7.80
N THR A 356 -5.30 11.57 8.17
CA THR A 356 -6.58 10.91 7.84
C THR A 356 -7.22 11.44 6.56
N ALA A 357 -6.84 12.63 6.09
CA ALA A 357 -7.32 13.23 4.85
C ALA A 357 -6.22 14.08 4.19
N LEU A 358 -6.13 14.04 2.85
CA LEU A 358 -5.31 14.92 2.02
C LEU A 358 -6.06 15.22 0.73
N ARG A 359 -6.67 16.40 0.66
CA ARG A 359 -7.62 16.78 -0.39
C ARG A 359 -7.31 18.15 -0.99
N GLN A 360 -7.91 18.41 -2.14
CA GLN A 360 -7.77 19.65 -2.87
C GLN A 360 -9.09 20.07 -3.53
N ALA A 361 -9.23 21.37 -3.76
CA ALA A 361 -10.22 21.87 -4.71
C ALA A 361 -9.55 22.04 -6.08
N ALA A 362 -10.19 21.48 -7.11
CA ALA A 362 -9.70 21.56 -8.48
C ALA A 362 -9.35 23.01 -8.87
N GLY A 363 -8.13 23.17 -9.38
CA GLY A 363 -7.68 24.38 -10.07
C GLY A 363 -8.35 24.52 -11.44
N VAL A 364 -8.04 25.60 -12.14
CA VAL A 364 -8.26 25.64 -13.60
C VAL A 364 -7.34 24.58 -14.24
N PRO A 365 -7.79 23.79 -15.23
CA PRO A 365 -6.91 22.84 -15.92
C PRO A 365 -5.58 23.50 -16.34
N GLY A 366 -4.45 22.85 -16.01
CA GLY A 366 -3.11 23.39 -16.24
C GLY A 366 -2.59 24.41 -15.21
N LYS A 367 -3.33 24.65 -14.12
CA LYS A 367 -2.91 25.51 -12.99
C LYS A 367 -2.91 24.75 -11.67
N SER A 368 -2.17 25.28 -10.68
CA SER A 368 -2.17 24.78 -9.30
C SER A 368 -3.60 24.70 -8.72
N PRO A 369 -3.86 23.76 -7.80
CA PRO A 369 -5.16 23.66 -7.12
C PRO A 369 -5.47 24.95 -6.37
N LYS A 370 -6.77 25.25 -6.20
CA LYS A 370 -7.20 26.48 -5.51
C LYS A 370 -6.91 26.45 -4.02
N LEU A 371 -6.98 25.26 -3.43
CA LEU A 371 -6.69 25.01 -2.02
C LEU A 371 -6.27 23.55 -1.84
N VAL A 372 -5.44 23.30 -0.84
CA VAL A 372 -5.04 21.97 -0.39
C VAL A 372 -5.32 21.89 1.11
N ALA A 373 -5.97 20.84 1.55
CA ALA A 373 -6.32 20.64 2.95
C ALA A 373 -5.93 19.24 3.40
N PHE A 374 -5.43 19.12 4.64
CA PHE A 374 -5.11 17.83 5.23
C PHE A 374 -5.33 17.81 6.73
N THR A 375 -5.57 16.62 7.27
CA THR A 375 -5.57 16.38 8.72
C THR A 375 -4.20 15.87 9.16
N SER A 376 -3.78 16.22 10.37
CA SER A 376 -2.56 15.66 10.98
C SER A 376 -2.53 15.92 12.49
N LYS A 377 -1.58 15.29 13.19
CA LYS A 377 -1.06 15.86 14.44
C LYS A 377 -0.33 17.18 14.17
N LEU A 378 0.12 17.86 15.22
CA LEU A 378 1.07 18.97 15.04
C LEU A 378 2.32 18.77 15.90
N SER A 379 3.45 18.56 15.25
CA SER A 379 4.79 18.43 15.85
C SER A 379 5.42 19.81 16.01
N VAL A 380 6.43 19.90 16.85
CA VAL A 380 7.16 21.13 17.08
C VAL A 380 8.29 21.25 16.06
N ASP A 381 8.27 22.32 15.30
CA ASP A 381 9.37 22.74 14.45
C ASP A 381 10.07 23.95 15.08
N LEU A 382 11.34 23.78 15.46
CA LEU A 382 12.14 24.81 16.13
C LEU A 382 12.95 25.67 15.17
N ASP A 383 12.93 25.35 13.88
CA ASP A 383 13.81 25.96 12.90
C ASP A 383 13.52 27.47 12.77
N GLY A 384 14.56 28.30 12.71
CA GLY A 384 14.36 29.76 12.74
C GLY A 384 14.06 30.38 14.11
N SER A 385 13.99 29.58 15.20
CA SER A 385 13.93 30.14 16.56
C SER A 385 15.28 30.68 17.03
N TRP A 386 15.25 31.64 17.96
CA TRP A 386 16.47 32.12 18.60
C TRP A 386 17.22 30.99 19.33
N TYR A 387 16.48 30.09 19.98
CA TYR A 387 17.01 28.91 20.64
C TYR A 387 17.77 28.00 19.65
N ALA A 388 17.19 27.66 18.50
CA ALA A 388 17.83 26.78 17.51
C ALA A 388 19.13 27.39 16.95
N CYS A 389 19.21 28.73 16.84
CA CYS A 389 20.44 29.41 16.40
C CYS A 389 21.59 29.38 17.42
N HIS A 390 21.29 29.28 18.72
CA HIS A 390 22.30 29.40 19.79
C HIS A 390 22.53 28.11 20.57
N THR A 391 21.59 27.18 20.52
CA THR A 391 21.64 25.88 21.19
C THR A 391 20.94 24.82 20.32
N PRO A 392 21.46 24.58 19.10
CA PRO A 392 20.83 23.66 18.16
C PRO A 392 20.73 22.25 18.75
N GLY A 393 19.55 21.64 18.65
CA GLY A 393 19.37 20.21 18.88
C GLY A 393 19.88 19.38 17.70
N GLN A 394 19.60 18.08 17.75
CA GLN A 394 20.02 17.14 16.69
C GLN A 394 19.31 17.38 15.36
N THR A 395 18.09 17.95 15.41
CA THR A 395 17.20 18.14 14.26
C THR A 395 16.86 19.60 14.01
N ASP A 396 17.32 20.51 14.86
CA ASP A 396 16.90 21.90 14.85
C ASP A 396 17.94 22.75 14.09
N GLN A 397 17.49 23.66 13.24
CA GLN A 397 18.33 24.51 12.41
C GLN A 397 18.10 25.99 12.72
N CYS A 398 19.15 26.80 12.57
CA CYS A 398 19.02 28.25 12.77
C CYS A 398 18.11 28.91 11.71
N GLY A 399 17.96 28.33 10.52
CA GLY A 399 17.16 28.91 9.45
C GLY A 399 16.03 27.99 9.01
N THR A 400 14.90 28.60 8.65
CA THR A 400 13.82 27.95 7.90
C THR A 400 14.13 27.93 6.40
N SER A 401 13.49 27.03 5.65
CA SER A 401 13.59 26.95 4.19
C SER A 401 13.17 28.24 3.47
N LEU A 402 12.22 29.00 4.04
CA LEU A 402 11.87 30.34 3.60
C LEU A 402 12.73 31.38 4.33
N SER A 403 13.49 32.15 3.56
CA SER A 403 14.12 33.39 4.04
C SER A 403 13.53 34.59 3.30
N LEU A 404 13.39 35.70 4.02
CA LEU A 404 12.83 36.95 3.53
C LEU A 404 13.85 38.06 3.70
N ARG A 405 13.93 38.97 2.72
CA ARG A 405 14.80 40.14 2.86
C ARG A 405 14.19 41.13 3.84
N ASN A 406 14.97 41.54 4.82
CA ASN A 406 14.61 42.65 5.68
C ASN A 406 14.77 44.01 4.95
N SER A 407 14.47 45.10 5.63
CA SER A 407 14.59 46.48 5.11
C SER A 407 16.02 46.86 4.74
N ALA A 408 17.01 46.24 5.39
CA ALA A 408 18.44 46.37 5.08
C ALA A 408 18.89 45.45 3.92
N GLY A 409 17.98 44.66 3.33
CA GLY A 409 18.27 43.76 2.22
C GLY A 409 18.90 42.41 2.61
N VAL A 410 19.00 42.13 3.91
CA VAL A 410 19.57 40.88 4.46
C VAL A 410 18.51 39.78 4.49
N GLU A 411 18.84 38.61 3.95
CA GLU A 411 18.00 37.41 4.04
C GLU A 411 17.88 36.97 5.50
N THR A 412 16.65 36.94 6.00
CA THR A 412 16.32 36.61 7.38
C THR A 412 15.34 35.44 7.37
N PRO A 413 15.62 34.33 8.08
CA PRO A 413 14.69 33.21 8.17
C PRO A 413 13.38 33.65 8.85
N VAL A 414 12.30 32.94 8.55
CA VAL A 414 11.02 33.15 9.25
C VAL A 414 11.17 32.69 10.69
N SER A 415 10.86 33.56 11.65
CA SER A 415 11.07 33.26 13.07
C SER A 415 9.99 32.33 13.63
N SER A 416 10.38 31.15 14.10
CA SER A 416 9.49 30.23 14.82
C SER A 416 8.96 30.80 16.14
N ASP A 417 9.68 31.75 16.74
CA ASP A 417 9.28 32.39 17.99
C ASP A 417 8.03 33.29 17.82
N PHE A 418 7.88 33.92 16.66
CA PHE A 418 6.91 35.00 16.42
C PHE A 418 5.89 34.68 15.33
N VAL A 419 6.26 33.91 14.30
CA VAL A 419 5.43 33.72 13.11
C VAL A 419 4.82 32.32 13.11
N PRO A 420 3.48 32.19 13.16
CA PRO A 420 2.84 30.89 12.98
C PRO A 420 3.11 30.38 11.56
N TYR A 421 3.87 29.30 11.46
CA TYR A 421 4.10 28.61 10.19
C TYR A 421 3.88 27.11 10.32
N VAL A 422 3.68 26.47 9.17
CA VAL A 422 3.64 25.01 8.99
C VAL A 422 4.79 24.53 8.11
N VAL A 423 5.06 23.23 8.19
CA VAL A 423 6.13 22.55 7.46
C VAL A 423 5.54 21.62 6.40
N MET A 424 6.17 21.52 5.22
CA MET A 424 5.84 20.50 4.21
C MET A 424 6.99 19.53 3.96
N PRO A 425 6.74 18.29 3.53
CA PRO A 425 7.82 17.38 3.13
C PRO A 425 8.55 17.90 1.89
N VAL A 426 9.85 18.16 2.03
CA VAL A 426 10.74 18.57 0.91
C VAL A 426 12.08 17.83 0.88
N ALA A 427 12.41 17.08 1.93
CA ALA A 427 13.70 16.39 2.03
C ALA A 427 13.52 14.88 1.86
N GLY A 428 14.00 14.34 0.75
CA GLY A 428 13.98 12.90 0.43
C GLY A 428 15.34 12.37 0.00
N PRO A 429 15.55 11.04 0.02
CA PRO A 429 16.80 10.43 -0.42
C PRO A 429 17.01 10.52 -1.93
N THR A 430 15.95 10.80 -2.68
CA THR A 430 15.94 11.09 -4.11
C THR A 430 15.22 12.41 -4.36
N SER A 431 15.53 13.06 -5.50
CA SER A 431 14.83 14.26 -5.95
C SER A 431 13.33 14.03 -6.15
N ALA A 432 12.95 12.83 -6.62
CA ALA A 432 11.56 12.44 -6.80
C ALA A 432 10.79 12.45 -5.48
N LEU A 433 11.30 11.78 -4.44
CA LEU A 433 10.67 11.76 -3.12
C LEU A 433 10.67 13.13 -2.44
N ALA A 434 11.74 13.91 -2.63
CA ALA A 434 11.83 15.28 -2.13
C ALA A 434 10.78 16.22 -2.76
N GLN A 435 10.40 15.99 -4.02
CA GLN A 435 9.50 16.86 -4.77
C GLN A 435 8.05 16.35 -4.84
N GLU A 436 7.79 15.13 -4.37
CA GLU A 436 6.50 14.44 -4.55
C GLU A 436 5.33 15.22 -3.96
N PHE A 437 5.41 15.63 -2.68
CA PHE A 437 4.35 16.40 -2.03
C PHE A 437 4.02 17.67 -2.80
N ARG A 438 5.06 18.42 -3.20
CA ARG A 438 4.94 19.66 -3.96
C ARG A 438 4.38 19.43 -5.36
N SER A 439 4.79 18.36 -6.03
CA SER A 439 4.29 18.02 -7.37
C SER A 439 2.80 17.68 -7.35
N LEU A 440 2.34 17.01 -6.29
CA LEU A 440 0.93 16.63 -6.11
C LEU A 440 0.05 17.82 -5.71
N THR A 441 0.57 18.71 -4.84
CA THR A 441 -0.23 19.78 -4.21
C THR A 441 -0.06 21.15 -4.86
N GLY A 442 1.00 21.36 -5.64
CA GLY A 442 1.36 22.66 -6.21
C GLY A 442 1.84 23.70 -5.19
N LEU A 443 1.96 23.34 -3.91
CA LEU A 443 2.38 24.23 -2.81
C LEU A 443 3.84 24.66 -2.93
N LYS A 444 4.13 25.88 -2.47
CA LYS A 444 5.48 26.46 -2.45
C LYS A 444 5.72 27.19 -1.14
N MET A 445 7.00 27.29 -0.75
CA MET A 445 7.39 28.17 0.36
C MET A 445 6.85 29.59 0.13
N GLY A 446 6.29 30.16 1.19
CA GLY A 446 5.63 31.46 1.20
C GLY A 446 4.14 31.44 0.89
N ASP A 447 3.56 30.29 0.52
CA ASP A 447 2.10 30.18 0.41
C ASP A 447 1.45 30.29 1.80
N PHE A 448 0.31 30.96 1.87
CA PHE A 448 -0.44 31.22 3.10
C PHE A 448 -1.55 30.19 3.30
N GLY A 449 -2.06 30.16 4.53
CA GLY A 449 -3.19 29.32 4.89
C GLY A 449 -3.66 29.52 6.32
N VAL A 450 -4.37 28.51 6.81
CA VAL A 450 -4.87 28.44 8.18
C VAL A 450 -4.71 27.02 8.74
N VAL A 451 -4.51 26.92 10.04
CA VAL A 451 -4.72 25.71 10.82
C VAL A 451 -6.01 25.87 11.60
N LEU A 452 -6.93 24.94 11.42
CA LEU A 452 -8.23 24.91 12.07
C LEU A 452 -8.16 23.97 13.28
N THR A 453 -8.71 24.43 14.39
CA THR A 453 -9.11 23.62 15.54
C THR A 453 -10.63 23.64 15.65
N LYS A 454 -11.17 22.93 16.64
CA LYS A 454 -12.61 23.00 16.95
C LYS A 454 -13.10 24.42 17.22
N THR A 455 -12.23 25.30 17.72
CA THR A 455 -12.59 26.64 18.22
C THR A 455 -11.90 27.76 17.49
N ASP A 456 -10.78 27.50 16.81
CA ASP A 456 -9.86 28.53 16.35
C ASP A 456 -9.52 28.36 14.87
N VAL A 457 -9.33 29.50 14.21
CA VAL A 457 -8.74 29.61 12.88
C VAL A 457 -7.43 30.35 13.05
N ILE A 458 -6.31 29.64 12.90
CA ILE A 458 -4.98 30.19 13.15
C ILE A 458 -4.30 30.43 11.80
N PRO A 459 -4.06 31.69 11.39
CA PRO A 459 -3.38 31.98 10.13
C PRO A 459 -1.94 31.48 10.15
N VAL A 460 -1.49 30.90 9.04
CA VAL A 460 -0.13 30.35 8.91
C VAL A 460 0.46 30.67 7.55
N ILE A 461 1.78 30.63 7.48
CA ILE A 461 2.56 30.62 6.24
C ILE A 461 3.30 29.28 6.12
N LEU A 462 3.54 28.81 4.89
CA LEU A 462 4.40 27.67 4.63
C LEU A 462 5.86 28.15 4.61
N ALA A 463 6.57 27.98 5.72
CA ALA A 463 7.91 28.55 5.88
C ALA A 463 9.04 27.51 5.86
N ASP A 464 8.74 26.24 6.14
CA ASP A 464 9.80 25.23 6.25
C ASP A 464 9.50 23.89 5.61
N GLY A 465 10.58 23.11 5.49
CA GLY A 465 10.69 21.88 4.75
C GLY A 465 11.19 20.73 5.63
N GLY A 466 10.32 19.75 5.85
CA GLY A 466 10.60 18.56 6.64
C GLY A 466 11.01 17.35 5.80
N PRO A 467 11.33 16.22 6.45
CA PRO A 467 11.64 14.98 5.76
C PRO A 467 10.39 14.38 5.10
N PHE A 468 10.59 13.65 4.00
CA PHE A 468 9.54 13.07 3.15
C PHE A 468 8.47 12.22 3.87
N PRO A 469 8.72 11.52 5.00
CA PRO A 469 7.69 10.73 5.67
C PRO A 469 6.98 11.51 6.80
N LYS A 470 7.20 12.82 6.90
CA LYS A 470 6.62 13.67 7.95
C LYS A 470 5.68 14.73 7.39
N LEU A 471 4.49 14.82 7.98
CA LEU A 471 3.50 15.86 7.74
C LEU A 471 2.82 16.24 9.06
N GLY A 472 2.54 17.53 9.23
CA GLY A 472 1.96 18.05 10.47
C GLY A 472 3.02 18.51 11.46
N GLU A 473 3.86 19.47 11.07
CA GLU A 473 4.80 20.15 11.96
C GLU A 473 4.59 21.67 11.85
N GLY A 474 4.94 22.40 12.90
CA GLY A 474 4.83 23.85 12.89
C GLY A 474 5.53 24.54 14.04
N SER A 475 5.67 25.85 13.86
CA SER A 475 6.43 26.76 14.72
C SER A 475 6.02 26.79 16.20
N ILE A 476 6.92 27.28 17.06
CA ILE A 476 6.62 27.60 18.46
C ILE A 476 5.44 28.57 18.55
N ALA A 477 5.38 29.58 17.69
CA ALA A 477 4.28 30.55 17.64
C ALA A 477 2.93 29.88 17.35
N LEU A 478 2.88 28.94 16.41
CA LEU A 478 1.67 28.17 16.14
C LEU A 478 1.24 27.34 17.35
N HIS A 479 2.18 26.64 18.02
CA HIS A 479 1.87 25.90 19.25
C HIS A 479 1.36 26.81 20.37
N ARG A 480 1.88 28.04 20.49
CA ARG A 480 1.39 29.04 21.44
C ARG A 480 -0.08 29.40 21.18
N HIS A 481 -0.48 29.56 19.92
CA HIS A 481 -1.89 29.77 19.56
C HIS A 481 -2.79 28.59 19.93
N LEU A 482 -2.22 27.38 20.03
CA LEU A 482 -2.92 26.18 20.52
C LEU A 482 -2.94 26.08 22.06
N GLY A 483 -2.52 27.14 22.77
CA GLY A 483 -2.40 27.14 24.23
C GLY A 483 -1.20 26.35 24.76
N ARG A 484 -0.24 26.01 23.89
CA ARG A 484 0.96 25.24 24.23
C ARG A 484 2.19 26.15 24.18
N GLU A 485 2.50 26.82 25.27
CA GLU A 485 3.77 27.56 25.36
C GLU A 485 4.93 26.57 25.53
N LEU A 486 5.74 26.47 24.49
CA LEU A 486 6.93 25.61 24.46
C LEU A 486 8.18 26.36 24.91
N CYS A 487 8.12 27.69 24.96
CA CYS A 487 9.22 28.51 25.41
C CYS A 487 9.20 28.66 26.94
N LYS A 488 10.21 28.11 27.61
CA LYS A 488 10.36 28.17 29.06
C LYS A 488 10.85 29.54 29.53
N THR A 489 11.81 30.14 28.83
CA THR A 489 12.32 31.48 29.12
C THR A 489 12.45 32.30 27.85
N LYS A 490 12.10 33.58 27.95
CA LYS A 490 12.25 34.55 26.86
C LYS A 490 13.22 35.65 27.27
N ASP A 491 13.91 36.24 26.31
CA ASP A 491 14.67 37.46 26.54
C ASP A 491 13.80 38.72 26.49
N ALA A 492 14.42 39.90 26.62
CA ALA A 492 13.73 41.19 26.60
C ALA A 492 13.04 41.50 25.26
N GLN A 493 13.41 40.81 24.18
CA GLN A 493 12.80 40.94 22.85
C GLN A 493 11.72 39.88 22.62
N GLY A 494 11.41 39.06 23.63
CA GLY A 494 10.43 37.98 23.53
C GLY A 494 10.93 36.73 22.81
N ARG A 495 12.22 36.67 22.47
CA ARG A 495 12.83 35.54 21.75
C ARG A 495 13.03 34.37 22.70
N CYS A 496 12.88 33.15 22.17
CA CYS A 496 12.98 31.98 23.03
C CYS A 496 14.44 31.64 23.35
N THR A 497 14.80 31.64 24.62
CA THR A 497 16.16 31.32 25.09
C THR A 497 16.28 29.94 25.73
N SER A 498 15.16 29.33 26.13
CA SER A 498 15.12 27.92 26.52
C SER A 498 13.74 27.32 26.30
N ILE A 499 13.69 26.02 26.01
CA ILE A 499 12.46 25.29 25.68
C ILE A 499 12.05 24.31 26.79
N VAL A 500 10.76 23.99 26.84
CA VAL A 500 10.22 22.90 27.66
C VAL A 500 10.65 21.56 27.07
N ARG A 501 11.09 20.63 27.93
CA ARG A 501 11.46 19.25 27.54
C ARG A 501 10.72 18.21 28.39
N PRO A 502 10.39 17.03 27.85
CA PRO A 502 10.57 16.64 26.44
C PRO A 502 9.65 17.42 25.50
N LEU A 503 10.11 17.68 24.27
CA LEU A 503 9.23 18.20 23.23
C LEU A 503 8.20 17.14 22.90
N SER A 504 6.92 17.52 22.94
CA SER A 504 5.81 16.64 22.61
C SER A 504 4.99 17.24 21.48
N SER A 505 4.53 16.38 20.58
CA SER A 505 3.55 16.74 19.56
C SER A 505 2.20 17.06 20.20
N ALA A 506 1.47 18.01 19.64
CA ALA A 506 0.08 18.23 19.98
C ALA A 506 -0.74 17.09 19.37
N ALA A 507 -1.52 16.41 20.21
CA ALA A 507 -2.45 15.39 19.74
C ALA A 507 -3.55 16.08 18.92
N GLY A 508 -3.74 15.62 17.68
CA GLY A 508 -4.73 16.15 16.75
C GLY A 508 -6.15 15.65 17.02
N PRO A 509 -7.07 15.81 16.05
CA PRO A 509 -6.81 16.23 14.67
C PRO A 509 -6.76 17.75 14.50
N PHE A 510 -5.73 18.25 13.82
CA PHE A 510 -5.69 19.61 13.27
C PHE A 510 -5.98 19.54 11.77
N VAL A 511 -6.72 20.52 11.24
CA VAL A 511 -6.95 20.64 9.80
C VAL A 511 -6.13 21.81 9.26
N THR A 512 -5.13 21.50 8.44
CA THR A 512 -4.32 22.52 7.78
C THR A 512 -4.90 22.77 6.39
N VAL A 513 -5.20 24.02 6.07
CA VAL A 513 -5.68 24.47 4.76
C VAL A 513 -4.69 25.49 4.19
N LEU A 514 -4.10 25.18 3.04
CA LEU A 514 -3.11 26.02 2.36
C LEU A 514 -3.62 26.42 0.97
N PHE A 515 -3.18 27.58 0.50
CA PHE A 515 -3.61 28.17 -0.76
C PHE A 515 -2.44 28.25 -1.75
N PRO A 516 -2.28 27.29 -2.67
CA PRO A 516 -1.21 27.31 -3.65
C PRO A 516 -1.18 28.59 -4.49
N GLY A 517 0.01 29.18 -4.63
CA GLY A 517 0.20 30.40 -5.42
C GLY A 517 -0.23 31.69 -4.73
N SER A 518 -0.48 31.65 -3.41
CA SER A 518 -0.82 32.84 -2.61
C SER A 518 0.41 33.63 -2.13
N ARG A 519 1.62 33.10 -2.32
CA ARG A 519 2.87 33.79 -1.95
C ARG A 519 2.94 35.22 -2.50
N ILE A 520 3.46 36.14 -1.68
CA ILE A 520 3.66 37.55 -2.05
C ILE A 520 5.14 37.78 -2.42
N PRO A 521 5.45 38.10 -3.68
CA PRO A 521 6.81 38.44 -4.08
C PRO A 521 7.30 39.71 -3.34
N GLY A 522 8.52 39.65 -2.81
CA GLY A 522 9.15 40.80 -2.16
C GLY A 522 8.68 41.09 -0.73
N LEU A 523 7.90 40.18 -0.12
CA LEU A 523 7.52 40.27 1.29
C LEU A 523 8.75 40.47 2.20
N LYS A 524 8.66 41.45 3.10
CA LYS A 524 9.75 41.79 4.02
C LYS A 524 9.68 40.97 5.30
N ALA A 525 10.84 40.69 5.89
CA ALA A 525 10.96 39.92 7.13
C ALA A 525 10.20 40.58 8.29
N GLU A 526 10.20 41.91 8.38
CA GLU A 526 9.54 42.67 9.45
C GLU A 526 8.01 42.68 9.32
N GLU A 527 7.48 42.38 8.13
CA GLU A 527 6.05 42.41 7.84
C GLU A 527 5.42 41.01 7.90
N VAL A 528 6.23 39.95 7.90
CA VAL A 528 5.77 38.58 7.67
C VAL A 528 4.69 38.13 8.65
N GLU A 529 4.78 38.51 9.93
CA GLU A 529 3.79 38.13 10.95
C GLU A 529 2.42 38.77 10.63
N ALA A 530 2.41 40.10 10.43
CA ALA A 530 1.19 40.85 10.13
C ALA A 530 0.57 40.42 8.80
N VAL A 531 1.39 40.17 7.79
CA VAL A 531 0.95 39.68 6.47
C VAL A 531 0.40 38.27 6.57
N THR A 532 1.05 37.37 7.31
CA THR A 532 0.57 36.01 7.54
C THR A 532 -0.82 36.01 8.17
N LYS A 533 -1.01 36.83 9.21
CA LYS A 533 -2.32 37.01 9.86
C LYS A 533 -3.38 37.49 8.88
N ARG A 534 -3.07 38.54 8.10
CA ARG A 534 -4.01 39.15 7.17
C ARG A 534 -4.37 38.21 6.01
N GLU A 535 -3.38 37.66 5.32
CA GLU A 535 -3.61 36.87 4.11
C GLU A 535 -4.21 35.50 4.42
N GLY A 536 -3.77 34.84 5.50
CA GLY A 536 -4.36 33.56 5.92
C GLY A 536 -5.86 33.68 6.20
N LEU A 537 -6.27 34.71 6.97
CA LEU A 537 -7.69 34.98 7.21
C LEU A 537 -8.42 35.35 5.92
N ARG A 538 -7.90 36.32 5.15
CA ARG A 538 -8.56 36.79 3.92
C ARG A 538 -8.83 35.63 2.94
N LEU A 539 -7.88 34.72 2.75
CA LEU A 539 -8.03 33.57 1.86
C LEU A 539 -9.02 32.53 2.42
N TRP A 540 -8.98 32.27 3.72
CA TRP A 540 -9.94 31.38 4.38
C TRP A 540 -11.38 31.89 4.27
N GLU A 541 -11.57 33.19 4.45
CA GLU A 541 -12.89 33.83 4.34
C GLU A 541 -13.51 33.70 2.95
N GLN A 542 -12.68 33.71 1.90
CA GLN A 542 -13.12 33.54 0.52
C GLN A 542 -13.68 32.15 0.23
N VAL A 543 -13.27 31.13 1.00
CA VAL A 543 -13.67 29.73 0.74
C VAL A 543 -14.63 29.17 1.78
N ARG A 544 -14.59 29.61 3.05
CA ARG A 544 -15.43 29.04 4.13
C ARG A 544 -16.93 29.12 3.86
N ALA A 545 -17.38 30.19 3.19
CA ALA A 545 -18.80 30.36 2.85
C ALA A 545 -19.33 29.29 1.88
N GLY A 546 -18.44 28.60 1.15
CA GLY A 546 -18.78 27.47 0.29
C GLY A 546 -18.81 26.12 1.01
N PHE A 547 -18.41 26.08 2.29
CA PHE A 547 -18.29 24.88 3.12
C PHE A 547 -19.33 24.82 4.25
N ASP A 548 -19.87 25.97 4.67
CA ASP A 548 -20.90 26.09 5.70
C ASP A 548 -22.35 25.91 5.17
N ARG A 549 -22.56 25.33 3.98
CA ARG A 549 -23.89 25.09 3.39
C ARG A 549 -24.29 23.62 3.37
#